data_AF-A0A820M9I6-F1
#
_entry.id   AF-A0A820M9I6-F1
#
_cell.length_a   1.000
_cell.length_b   1.000
_cell.length_c   1.000
_cell.angle_alpha   90.00
_cell.angle_beta   90.00
_cell.angle_gamma   90.00
#
_symmetry.space_group_name_H-M   'P 1'
#
loop_
_entity.id
_entity.type
_entity.pdbx_description
1 polymer ?
#
loop_
_entity_poly.entity_id
_entity_poly.type
_entity_poly.pdbx_seq_one_letter_code
_entity_poly.pdbx_strand_id
1 'polypeptide(L)'
;MFRWNFTNDTHFLQARAIGNKNHSNCGFWIIRNTPLSRQKLLDLIECPDNLNDCSQWRNRFSHEQAAWNIYFRHTMKQGKEFIVVSENEANGWPNEGGKYVTHGWGQKHRVKQWMSMELLRQIIILMQKFMSANHYVECSSWEKSHTSCD
;
A
#
# COMPACT_ATOMS: atom_id res chain seq x y z
N MET A 1 16.67 -7.60 3.51
CA MET A 1 16.45 -6.22 4.01
C MET A 1 14.99 -6.10 4.45
N PHE A 2 14.71 -5.88 5.74
CA PHE A 2 13.34 -5.65 6.22
C PHE A 2 12.94 -4.18 5.93
N ARG A 3 12.11 -3.96 4.90
CA ARG A 3 11.83 -2.63 4.31
C ARG A 3 11.29 -1.57 5.29
N TRP A 4 10.60 -1.98 6.35
CA TRP A 4 9.95 -1.06 7.30
C TRP A 4 10.23 -1.39 8.77
N ASN A 5 11.25 -2.20 9.07
CA ASN A 5 11.47 -2.72 10.43
C ASN A 5 10.21 -3.38 11.04
N PHE A 6 9.42 -4.06 10.20
CA PHE A 6 8.24 -4.81 10.62
C PHE A 6 8.70 -6.15 11.22
N THR A 7 9.04 -6.15 12.51
CA THR A 7 9.60 -7.28 13.25
C THR A 7 8.50 -8.07 13.97
N ASN A 8 8.86 -9.20 14.60
CA ASN A 8 7.94 -10.08 15.33
C ASN A 8 7.11 -9.38 16.42
N ASP A 9 7.64 -8.29 16.99
CA ASP A 9 6.96 -7.50 18.02
C ASP A 9 5.94 -6.50 17.45
N THR A 10 5.95 -6.27 16.13
CA THR A 10 5.10 -5.26 15.46
C THR A 10 3.85 -5.85 14.83
N HIS A 11 2.70 -5.59 15.42
CA HIS A 11 1.43 -6.20 14.99
C HIS A 11 0.78 -5.47 13.81
N PHE A 12 0.95 -4.15 13.73
CA PHE A 12 0.38 -3.32 12.67
C PHE A 12 1.45 -2.45 12.01
N LEU A 13 1.38 -2.36 10.69
CA LEU A 13 2.02 -1.32 9.91
C LEU A 13 0.94 -0.57 9.14
N GLN A 14 0.97 0.74 9.24
CA GLN A 14 -0.03 1.61 8.64
C GLN A 14 0.65 2.77 7.93
N ALA A 15 0.00 3.30 6.90
CA ALA A 15 0.49 4.53 6.29
C ALA A 15 0.07 5.75 7.11
N ARG A 16 0.89 6.80 7.10
CA ARG A 16 0.52 8.10 7.66
C ARG A 16 -0.67 8.71 6.92
N ALA A 17 -1.51 9.46 7.64
CA ALA A 17 -2.53 10.29 7.03
C ALA A 17 -1.94 11.58 6.45
N ILE A 18 -2.45 11.99 5.30
CA ILE A 18 -2.01 13.22 4.63
C ILE A 18 -2.44 14.43 5.46
N GLY A 19 -1.54 15.38 5.64
CA GLY A 19 -1.78 16.61 6.40
C GLY A 19 -1.82 16.45 7.93
N ASN A 20 -1.76 15.22 8.46
CA ASN A 20 -1.73 15.00 9.91
C ASN A 20 -0.76 13.87 10.29
N LYS A 21 0.43 14.26 10.79
CA LYS A 21 1.50 13.33 11.19
C LYS A 21 1.12 12.41 12.35
N ASN A 22 0.14 12.81 13.14
CA ASN A 22 -0.32 12.03 14.28
C ASN A 22 -1.43 11.05 13.92
N HIS A 23 -1.92 11.04 12.68
CA HIS A 23 -2.97 10.13 12.24
C HIS A 23 -2.42 9.09 11.27
N SER A 24 -2.99 7.90 11.31
CA SER A 24 -2.76 6.84 10.34
C SER A 24 -3.95 6.79 9.38
N ASN A 25 -3.68 6.39 8.13
CA ASN A 25 -4.71 6.20 7.14
C ASN A 25 -5.08 4.71 7.04
N CYS A 26 -6.38 4.42 6.97
CA CYS A 26 -6.88 3.04 6.96
C CYS A 26 -6.96 2.38 5.59
N GLY A 27 -6.59 3.10 4.52
CA GLY A 27 -6.53 2.56 3.16
C GLY A 27 -5.37 1.58 2.91
N PHE A 28 -4.37 1.53 3.78
CA PHE A 28 -3.26 0.57 3.65
C PHE A 28 -2.75 0.09 5.00
N TRP A 29 -2.98 -1.19 5.31
CA TRP A 29 -2.54 -1.85 6.53
C TRP A 29 -1.79 -3.14 6.20
N ILE A 30 -0.71 -3.42 6.92
CA ILE A 30 -0.15 -4.78 7.05
C ILE A 30 -0.32 -5.20 8.48
N ILE A 31 -0.95 -6.35 8.69
CA ILE A 31 -1.32 -6.84 10.01
C ILE A 31 -0.73 -8.24 10.19
N ARG A 32 0.02 -8.44 11.28
CA ARG A 32 0.47 -9.79 11.64
C ARG A 32 -0.64 -10.51 12.37
N ASN A 33 -0.86 -11.77 12.02
CA ASN A 33 -1.82 -12.63 12.73
C ASN A 33 -1.33 -12.97 14.15
N THR A 34 -1.63 -12.11 15.12
CA THR A 34 -1.36 -12.31 16.56
C THR A 34 -2.63 -12.17 17.39
N PRO A 35 -2.69 -12.71 18.62
CA PRO A 35 -3.82 -12.48 19.52
C PRO A 35 -4.14 -11.00 19.70
N LEU A 36 -3.12 -10.14 19.89
CA LEU A 36 -3.31 -8.69 20.02
C LEU A 36 -3.97 -8.08 18.78
N SER A 37 -3.49 -8.42 17.58
CA SER A 37 -4.04 -7.86 16.34
C SER A 37 -5.50 -8.23 16.14
N ARG A 38 -5.88 -9.48 16.44
CA ARG A 38 -7.27 -9.95 16.32
C ARG A 38 -8.16 -9.23 17.32
N GLN A 39 -7.72 -9.12 18.57
CA GLN A 39 -8.47 -8.39 19.59
C GLN A 39 -8.70 -6.94 19.18
N LYS A 40 -7.67 -6.24 18.70
CA LYS A 40 -7.81 -4.84 18.26
C LYS A 40 -8.73 -4.66 17.05
N LEU A 41 -8.75 -5.63 16.13
CA LEU A 41 -9.69 -5.61 15.00
C LEU A 41 -11.12 -5.90 15.46
N LEU A 42 -11.32 -6.82 16.41
CA LEU A 42 -12.62 -7.07 17.01
C LEU A 42 -13.12 -5.83 17.76
N ASP A 43 -12.29 -5.22 18.60
CA ASP A 43 -12.62 -4.00 19.33
C ASP A 43 -13.03 -2.87 18.36
N LEU A 44 -12.34 -2.74 17.22
CA LEU A 44 -12.64 -1.74 16.17
C LEU A 44 -14.00 -1.99 15.51
N ILE A 45 -14.37 -3.25 15.27
CA ILE A 45 -15.67 -3.61 14.69
C ILE A 45 -16.78 -3.40 15.72
N GLU A 46 -16.56 -3.90 16.92
CA GLU A 46 -17.57 -3.96 17.99
C GLU A 46 -17.79 -2.60 18.64
N CYS A 47 -16.79 -1.71 18.66
CA CYS A 47 -16.84 -0.44 19.37
C CYS A 47 -17.47 -0.62 20.78
N PRO A 48 -16.78 -1.36 21.67
CA PRO A 48 -17.37 -1.82 22.93
C PRO A 48 -17.95 -0.66 23.74
N ASP A 49 -18.99 -0.95 24.54
CA ASP A 49 -19.82 0.05 25.23
C ASP A 49 -19.03 0.95 26.19
N ASN A 50 -17.83 0.53 26.62
CA ASN A 50 -16.92 1.35 27.43
C ASN A 50 -16.20 2.46 26.63
N LEU A 51 -16.36 2.51 25.30
CA LEU A 51 -15.83 3.54 24.42
C LEU A 51 -16.97 4.46 23.95
N ASN A 52 -17.31 5.43 24.80
CA ASN A 52 -18.34 6.42 24.49
C ASN A 52 -18.10 7.04 23.11
N ASP A 53 -19.17 7.10 22.32
CA ASP A 53 -19.22 7.64 20.96
C ASP A 53 -18.35 6.93 19.91
N CYS A 54 -17.81 5.73 20.17
CA CYS A 54 -17.10 4.95 19.15
C CYS A 54 -18.05 4.49 18.03
N SER A 55 -19.22 3.97 18.41
CA SER A 55 -20.19 3.36 17.48
C SER A 55 -20.73 4.32 16.42
N GLN A 56 -20.65 5.63 16.66
CA GLN A 56 -21.07 6.65 15.69
C GLN A 56 -20.31 6.53 14.36
N TRP A 57 -19.04 6.10 14.42
CA TRP A 57 -18.16 6.02 13.25
C TRP A 57 -18.60 4.90 12.30
N ARG A 58 -19.43 3.94 12.74
CA ARG A 58 -20.02 2.97 11.80
C ARG A 58 -20.76 3.65 10.65
N ASN A 59 -21.44 4.77 10.92
CA ASN A 59 -22.28 5.46 9.96
C ASN A 59 -21.76 6.85 9.56
N ARG A 60 -20.64 7.30 10.14
CA ARG A 60 -20.07 8.62 9.89
C ARG A 60 -18.70 8.51 9.26
N PHE A 61 -18.50 9.25 8.17
CA PHE A 61 -17.15 9.44 7.62
C PHE A 61 -16.25 10.07 8.69
N SER A 62 -15.02 9.59 8.92
CA SER A 62 -14.22 8.66 8.10
C SER A 62 -14.20 7.20 8.58
N HIS A 63 -15.27 6.76 9.22
CA HIS A 63 -15.49 5.37 9.64
C HIS A 63 -14.37 4.78 10.50
N GLU A 64 -13.83 3.63 10.10
CA GLU A 64 -12.81 2.90 10.83
C GLU A 64 -11.55 3.75 11.03
N GLN A 65 -11.25 4.68 10.10
CA GLN A 65 -10.10 5.56 10.25
C GLN A 65 -10.26 6.53 11.42
N ALA A 66 -11.44 7.09 11.61
CA ALA A 66 -11.70 7.97 12.74
C ALA A 66 -11.68 7.17 14.05
N ALA A 67 -12.41 6.06 14.10
CA ALA A 67 -12.46 5.20 15.29
C ALA A 67 -11.07 4.69 15.69
N TRP A 68 -10.28 4.21 14.72
CA TRP A 68 -8.92 3.74 14.94
C TRP A 68 -8.01 4.81 15.53
N ASN A 69 -7.99 6.00 14.93
CA ASN A 69 -7.12 7.07 15.39
C ASN A 69 -7.55 7.63 16.76
N ILE A 70 -8.84 7.69 17.06
CA ILE A 70 -9.34 8.29 18.31
C ILE A 70 -9.25 7.31 19.48
N TYR A 71 -9.62 6.05 19.30
CA TYR A 71 -9.82 5.12 20.42
C TYR A 71 -8.76 4.03 20.52
N PHE A 72 -8.35 3.43 19.40
CA PHE A 72 -7.61 2.17 19.44
C PHE A 72 -6.11 2.35 19.34
N ARG A 73 -5.65 3.20 18.42
CA ARG A 73 -4.21 3.39 18.15
C ARG A 73 -3.44 3.86 19.38
N HIS A 74 -4.04 4.70 20.21
CA HIS A 74 -3.41 5.22 21.44
C HIS A 74 -3.21 4.16 22.53
N THR A 75 -3.91 3.04 22.44
CA THR A 75 -3.75 1.91 23.38
C THR A 75 -2.56 1.01 23.03
N MET A 76 -1.82 1.34 21.97
CA MET A 76 -0.67 0.57 21.48
C MET A 76 0.61 1.42 21.50
N LYS A 77 1.76 0.76 21.61
CA LYS A 77 3.08 1.40 21.61
C LYS A 77 3.61 1.58 20.20
N GLN A 78 3.67 2.83 19.73
CA GLN A 78 4.28 3.15 18.43
C GLN A 78 5.78 2.81 18.43
N GLY A 79 6.28 2.28 17.31
CA GLY A 79 7.67 1.83 17.16
C GLY A 79 7.93 0.42 17.66
N LYS A 80 7.01 -0.15 18.44
CA LYS A 80 7.04 -1.55 18.89
C LYS A 80 5.87 -2.33 18.34
N GLU A 81 4.67 -2.09 18.88
CA GLU A 81 3.44 -2.84 18.58
C GLU A 81 2.76 -2.37 17.29
N PHE A 82 2.96 -1.11 16.91
CA PHE A 82 2.59 -0.63 15.59
C PHE A 82 3.64 0.34 15.06
N ILE A 83 3.73 0.45 13.73
CA ILE A 83 4.59 1.40 13.05
C ILE A 83 3.82 2.17 11.98
N VAL A 84 4.24 3.40 11.76
CA VAL A 84 3.67 4.29 10.74
C VAL A 84 4.72 4.55 9.67
N VAL A 85 4.41 4.20 8.43
CA VAL A 85 5.29 4.46 7.28
C VAL A 85 4.85 5.72 6.54
N SER A 86 5.75 6.24 5.70
CA SER A 86 5.46 7.39 4.85
C SER A 86 4.24 7.12 3.96
N GLU A 87 3.34 8.10 3.90
CA GLU A 87 2.24 8.15 2.95
C GLU A 87 2.71 7.97 1.51
N ASN A 88 3.86 8.56 1.15
CA ASN A 88 4.40 8.49 -0.21
C ASN A 88 4.90 7.09 -0.59
N GLU A 89 5.13 6.19 0.37
CA GLU A 89 5.51 4.82 0.04
C GLU A 89 4.30 3.91 -0.12
N ALA A 90 3.40 3.94 0.86
CA ALA A 90 2.39 2.90 1.04
C ALA A 90 0.95 3.38 0.86
N ASN A 91 0.72 4.67 0.62
CA ASN A 91 -0.62 5.25 0.54
C ASN A 91 -0.62 6.62 -0.16
N GLY A 92 0.08 6.71 -1.30
CA GLY A 92 0.38 7.98 -1.95
C GLY A 92 -0.88 8.68 -2.47
N TRP A 93 -0.84 10.01 -2.49
CA TRP A 93 -1.94 10.83 -3.02
C TRP A 93 -2.11 10.56 -4.52
N PRO A 94 -3.34 10.55 -5.06
CA PRO A 94 -3.57 10.17 -6.45
C PRO A 94 -2.82 10.99 -7.50
N ASN A 95 -2.59 12.29 -7.23
CA ASN A 95 -1.90 13.16 -8.18
C ASN A 95 -0.37 13.09 -8.08
N GLU A 96 0.15 12.64 -6.93
CA GLU A 96 1.60 12.57 -6.67
C GLU A 96 2.13 11.14 -6.87
N GLY A 97 1.24 10.15 -6.79
CA GLY A 97 1.58 8.74 -6.78
C GLY A 97 2.15 8.29 -5.44
N GLY A 98 2.08 6.98 -5.19
CA GLY A 98 2.89 6.32 -4.16
C GLY A 98 3.95 5.45 -4.80
N LYS A 99 5.07 5.27 -4.10
CA LYS A 99 6.18 4.40 -4.54
C LYS A 99 5.73 2.97 -4.78
N TYR A 100 4.83 2.45 -3.94
CA TYR A 100 4.30 1.10 -4.07
C TYR A 100 2.78 1.09 -4.24
N VAL A 101 2.06 1.98 -3.55
CA VAL A 101 0.60 2.03 -3.58
C VAL A 101 0.14 3.47 -3.73
N THR A 102 -0.65 3.72 -4.77
CA THR A 102 -1.36 4.99 -4.99
C THR A 102 -2.82 4.82 -4.56
N HIS A 103 -3.29 5.63 -3.62
CA HIS A 103 -4.62 5.47 -3.03
C HIS A 103 -5.63 6.46 -3.62
N GLY A 104 -6.48 5.97 -4.53
CA GLY A 104 -7.52 6.72 -5.25
C GLY A 104 -8.74 7.19 -4.43
N TRP A 105 -8.60 7.48 -3.12
CA TRP A 105 -9.74 7.63 -2.21
C TRP A 105 -10.75 8.72 -2.61
N GLY A 106 -10.28 9.86 -3.13
CA GLY A 106 -11.12 10.97 -3.63
C GLY A 106 -11.33 10.99 -5.15
N GLN A 107 -10.72 10.06 -5.89
CA GLN A 107 -10.70 10.07 -7.36
C GLN A 107 -10.94 8.67 -7.93
N LYS A 108 -11.88 7.92 -7.33
CA LYS A 108 -12.18 6.52 -7.68
C LYS A 108 -12.47 6.30 -9.16
N HIS A 109 -13.12 7.27 -9.81
CA HIS A 109 -13.43 7.23 -11.25
C HIS A 109 -12.20 7.20 -12.16
N ARG A 110 -11.03 7.65 -11.69
CA ARG A 110 -9.77 7.70 -12.46
C ARG A 110 -8.90 6.47 -12.29
N VAL A 111 -9.18 5.60 -11.31
CA VAL A 111 -8.33 4.44 -11.00
C VAL A 111 -8.14 3.55 -12.23
N LYS A 112 -9.18 3.33 -13.04
CA LYS A 112 -9.08 2.54 -14.28
C LYS A 112 -8.12 3.16 -15.29
N GLN A 113 -8.20 4.49 -15.45
CA GLN A 113 -7.33 5.23 -16.35
C GLN A 113 -5.87 5.15 -15.88
N TRP A 114 -5.61 5.40 -14.60
CA TRP A 114 -4.26 5.32 -14.04
C TRP A 114 -3.65 3.93 -14.12
N MET A 115 -4.44 2.90 -13.82
CA MET A 115 -3.99 1.52 -13.95
C MET A 115 -3.60 1.21 -15.40
N SER A 116 -4.40 1.65 -16.38
CA SER A 116 -4.11 1.44 -17.80
C SER A 116 -2.82 2.14 -18.22
N MET A 117 -2.64 3.39 -17.80
CA MET A 117 -1.41 4.16 -18.06
C MET A 117 -0.18 3.51 -17.42
N GLU A 118 -0.31 3.03 -16.18
CA GLU A 118 0.79 2.36 -15.48
C GLU A 118 1.15 1.02 -16.13
N LEU A 119 0.15 0.24 -16.56
CA LEU A 119 0.39 -1.00 -17.32
C LEU A 119 1.13 -0.73 -18.62
N LEU A 120 0.68 0.26 -19.40
CA LEU A 120 1.37 0.66 -20.64
C LEU A 120 2.83 1.09 -20.36
N ARG A 121 3.04 1.91 -19.32
CA ARG A 121 4.37 2.35 -18.91
C ARG A 121 5.28 1.17 -18.56
N GLN A 122 4.78 0.21 -17.79
CA GLN A 122 5.55 -0.99 -17.41
C GLN A 122 5.87 -1.88 -18.61
N ILE A 123 4.92 -2.07 -19.53
CA ILE A 123 5.14 -2.81 -20.77
C ILE A 123 6.26 -2.16 -21.59
N ILE A 124 6.23 -0.83 -21.77
CA ILE A 124 7.28 -0.10 -22.50
C ILE A 124 8.64 -0.27 -21.81
N ILE A 125 8.71 -0.17 -20.48
CA ILE A 125 9.96 -0.39 -19.73
C ILE A 125 10.49 -1.82 -19.93
N LEU A 126 9.60 -2.82 -19.92
CA LEU A 126 9.99 -4.19 -20.17
C LEU A 126 10.51 -4.37 -21.60
N MET A 127 9.80 -3.84 -22.60
CA MET A 127 10.25 -3.85 -24.00
C MET A 127 11.61 -3.17 -24.16
N GLN A 128 11.82 -2.00 -23.56
CA GLN A 128 13.12 -1.31 -23.56
C GLN A 128 14.22 -2.19 -22.97
N LYS A 129 13.97 -2.85 -21.83
CA LYS A 129 14.94 -3.78 -21.23
C LYS A 129 15.24 -4.97 -22.13
N PHE A 130 14.23 -5.53 -22.80
CA PHE A 130 14.41 -6.62 -23.75
C PHE A 130 15.25 -6.20 -24.96
N MET A 131 14.99 -5.01 -25.51
CA MET A 131 15.71 -4.45 -26.66
C MET A 131 17.10 -3.92 -26.32
N SER A 132 17.31 -3.44 -25.08
CA SER A 132 18.60 -2.91 -24.61
C SER A 132 19.52 -3.99 -24.06
N ALA A 133 18.95 -5.11 -23.61
CA ALA A 133 19.75 -6.31 -23.39
C ALA A 133 20.28 -6.73 -24.76
N ASN A 134 21.59 -6.98 -24.86
CA ASN A 134 22.19 -7.66 -26.00
C ASN A 134 21.63 -9.09 -26.09
N HIS A 135 20.37 -9.23 -26.46
CA HIS A 135 19.94 -10.40 -27.19
C HIS A 135 20.59 -10.25 -28.54
N TYR A 136 21.79 -10.82 -28.66
CA TYR A 136 22.15 -11.46 -29.92
C TYR A 136 20.89 -12.21 -30.35
N VAL A 137 20.31 -11.79 -31.48
CA VAL A 137 19.52 -12.71 -32.27
C VAL A 137 20.51 -13.82 -32.60
N GLU A 138 20.53 -14.87 -31.78
CA GLU A 138 21.15 -16.11 -32.19
C GLU A 138 20.31 -16.52 -33.39
N CYS A 139 20.84 -16.29 -34.59
CA CYS A 139 20.19 -16.72 -35.81
C CYS A 139 19.85 -18.19 -35.61
N SER A 140 18.56 -18.47 -35.47
CA SER A 140 18.12 -19.85 -35.36
C SER A 140 18.70 -20.59 -36.56
N SER A 141 19.12 -21.84 -36.37
CA SER A 141 19.87 -22.65 -37.34
C SER A 141 19.22 -22.82 -38.72
N TRP A 142 18.04 -22.23 -38.93
CA TRP A 142 17.23 -22.24 -40.15
C TRP A 142 17.42 -21.01 -41.05
N GLU A 143 18.07 -19.93 -40.59
CA GLU A 143 18.30 -18.72 -41.40
C GLU A 143 19.67 -18.64 -42.09
N LYS A 144 20.44 -19.74 -42.12
CA LYS A 144 21.76 -19.78 -42.77
C LYS A 144 21.76 -19.75 -44.31
N SER A 145 20.64 -19.43 -44.97
CA SER A 145 20.61 -19.44 -46.44
C SER A 145 20.65 -18.06 -47.10
N HIS A 146 20.33 -16.96 -46.42
CA HIS A 146 20.22 -15.66 -47.09
C HIS A 146 20.86 -14.55 -46.25
N THR A 147 22.15 -14.32 -46.55
CA THR A 147 22.99 -13.12 -46.39
C THR A 147 22.59 -11.99 -45.43
N SER A 148 23.61 -11.56 -44.66
CA SER A 148 23.78 -10.35 -43.84
C SER A 148 23.12 -10.32 -42.46
N CYS A 149 23.77 -11.00 -41.51
CA CYS A 149 23.91 -10.49 -40.15
C CYS A 149 25.36 -10.02 -40.02
N ASP A 150 25.57 -8.70 -40.04
CA ASP A 150 26.84 -8.05 -39.70
C ASP A 150 26.93 -7.84 -38.18
#